data_AF-A0ABD4V4G1-F1
#
_entry.id   AF-A0ABD4V4G1-F1
#
_cell.length_a   1.000
_cell.length_b   1.000
_cell.length_c   1.000
_cell.angle_alpha   90.00
_cell.angle_beta   90.00
_cell.angle_gamma   90.00
#
_symmetry.space_group_name_H-M   'P 1'
#
loop_
_entity.id
_entity.type
_entity.pdbx_description
1 polymer ?
#
loop_
_entity_poly.entity_id
_entity_poly.type
_entity_poly.pdbx_seq_one_letter_code
_entity_poly.pdbx_strand_id
1 'polypeptide(L)'
;MESRELWERNSLLAEAFCSRDDRVREAQAVMDEAVASRTRTLAAFAITVGSDAAVADLMGLNEREVRVARRTVGKEDARIVADQLLSPPAETSPQPPETAPVPPPAAMPAQPTAPVPAPSDERPPETARAQMPHPRPESAPPSRPPLTEQTSTGAQVVWTAGMDSVLLWSWESGLDLQTVAEELGLSSKELLLRAQRLAAEGRLAPKAPAYDVSQSGRHRRHTTMPYPVVPDSPETLYMSSSPYT
;
A
#
# COMPACT_ATOMS: atom_id res chain seq x y z
N MET A 1 -3.92 -38.19 19.47
CA MET A 1 -4.07 -37.78 18.07
C MET A 1 -3.91 -39.02 17.23
N GLU A 2 -4.92 -39.28 16.43
CA GLU A 2 -4.91 -40.36 15.45
C GLU A 2 -4.04 -39.93 14.27
N SER A 3 -3.29 -40.86 13.67
CA SER A 3 -2.33 -40.53 12.59
C SER A 3 -2.98 -39.84 11.39
N ARG A 4 -4.29 -40.06 11.22
CA ARG A 4 -5.13 -39.42 10.21
C ARG A 4 -5.37 -37.93 10.48
N GLU A 5 -5.70 -37.54 11.70
CA GLU A 5 -5.93 -36.13 12.09
C GLU A 5 -4.67 -35.28 11.85
N LEU A 6 -3.50 -35.85 12.19
CA LEU A 6 -2.20 -35.22 11.95
C LEU A 6 -1.92 -35.03 10.46
N TRP A 7 -2.26 -36.03 9.63
CA TRP A 7 -2.10 -35.92 8.18
C TRP A 7 -3.06 -34.90 7.57
N GLU A 8 -4.34 -34.92 7.94
CA GLU A 8 -5.34 -33.95 7.47
C GLU A 8 -4.96 -32.51 7.85
N ARG A 9 -4.51 -32.28 9.10
CA ARG A 9 -3.98 -30.97 9.54
C ARG A 9 -2.75 -30.55 8.73
N ASN A 10 -1.80 -31.44 8.48
CA ASN A 10 -0.59 -31.11 7.74
C ASN A 10 -0.89 -30.82 6.26
N SER A 11 -1.83 -31.55 5.65
CA SER A 11 -2.30 -31.30 4.29
C SER A 11 -2.98 -29.93 4.18
N LEU A 12 -3.86 -29.57 5.12
CA LEU A 12 -4.48 -28.23 5.16
C LEU A 12 -3.46 -27.10 5.36
N LEU A 13 -2.44 -27.31 6.19
CA LEU A 13 -1.35 -26.34 6.37
C LEU A 13 -0.51 -26.19 5.09
N ALA A 14 -0.24 -27.29 4.38
CA ALA A 14 0.47 -27.25 3.11
C ALA A 14 -0.36 -26.55 2.02
N GLU A 15 -1.66 -26.83 1.92
CA GLU A 15 -2.57 -26.17 0.98
C GLU A 15 -2.69 -24.66 1.26
N ALA A 16 -2.87 -24.27 2.53
CA ALA A 16 -2.90 -22.87 2.94
C ALA A 16 -1.57 -22.15 2.68
N PHE A 17 -0.44 -22.83 2.84
CA PHE A 17 0.88 -22.29 2.50
C PHE A 17 1.03 -22.08 0.99
N CYS A 18 0.74 -23.10 0.16
CA CYS A 18 0.81 -23.00 -1.29
C CYS A 18 -0.11 -21.89 -1.83
N SER A 19 -1.38 -21.85 -1.38
CA SER A 19 -2.32 -20.80 -1.78
C SER A 19 -1.87 -19.39 -1.36
N ARG A 20 -1.07 -19.27 -0.28
CA ARG A 20 -0.48 -17.99 0.11
C ARG A 20 0.73 -17.61 -0.74
N ASP A 21 1.57 -18.58 -1.10
CA ASP A 21 2.72 -18.37 -1.99
C ASP A 21 2.26 -17.99 -3.41
N ASP A 22 1.27 -18.70 -3.96
CA ASP A 22 0.68 -18.40 -5.27
C ASP A 22 0.17 -16.94 -5.33
N ARG A 23 -0.54 -16.46 -4.30
CA ARG A 23 -0.97 -15.05 -4.21
C ARG A 23 0.18 -14.05 -4.14
N VAL A 24 1.32 -14.42 -3.55
CA VAL A 24 2.52 -13.57 -3.53
C VAL A 24 3.14 -13.53 -4.94
N ARG A 25 3.16 -14.65 -5.65
CA ARG A 25 3.64 -14.72 -7.04
C ARG A 25 2.73 -13.95 -8.00
N GLU A 26 1.42 -14.02 -7.83
CA GLU A 26 0.44 -13.19 -8.55
C GLU A 26 0.65 -11.70 -8.29
N ALA A 27 0.78 -11.29 -7.03
CA ALA A 27 1.02 -9.89 -6.67
C ALA A 27 2.35 -9.36 -7.24
N GLN A 28 3.41 -10.18 -7.21
CA GLN A 28 4.70 -9.87 -7.82
C GLN A 28 4.57 -9.70 -9.35
N ALA A 29 3.87 -10.61 -10.03
CA ALA A 29 3.64 -10.51 -11.47
C ALA A 29 2.85 -9.24 -11.87
N VAL A 30 1.87 -8.84 -11.07
CA VAL A 30 1.13 -7.57 -11.26
C VAL A 30 2.05 -6.36 -11.09
N MET A 31 2.94 -6.37 -10.09
CA MET A 31 3.91 -5.29 -9.89
C MET A 31 4.94 -5.23 -11.04
N ASP A 32 5.44 -6.37 -11.50
CA ASP A 32 6.40 -6.44 -12.60
C ASP A 32 5.78 -5.94 -13.91
N GLU A 33 4.52 -6.29 -14.21
CA GLU A 33 3.79 -5.77 -15.37
C GLU A 33 3.49 -4.27 -15.23
N ALA A 34 3.19 -3.76 -14.04
CA ALA A 34 3.02 -2.33 -13.80
C ALA A 34 4.33 -1.55 -14.04
N VAL A 35 5.48 -2.10 -13.61
CA VAL A 35 6.80 -1.52 -13.88
C VAL A 35 7.16 -1.59 -15.37
N ALA A 36 6.87 -2.71 -16.04
CA ALA A 36 7.06 -2.86 -17.49
C ALA A 36 6.19 -1.86 -18.27
N SER A 37 4.92 -1.72 -17.89
CA SER A 37 3.98 -0.75 -18.46
C SER A 37 4.47 0.68 -18.30
N ARG A 38 4.84 1.10 -17.07
CA ARG A 38 5.47 2.41 -16.81
C ARG A 38 6.69 2.65 -17.70
N THR A 39 7.54 1.63 -17.86
CA THR A 39 8.76 1.72 -18.67
C THR A 39 8.44 1.89 -20.16
N ARG A 40 7.44 1.17 -20.69
CA ARG A 40 6.94 1.33 -22.07
C ARG A 40 6.35 2.72 -22.31
N THR A 41 5.47 3.20 -21.43
CA THR A 41 4.89 4.56 -21.49
C THR A 41 5.97 5.64 -21.43
N LEU A 42 6.97 5.48 -20.57
CA LEU A 42 8.07 6.45 -20.44
C LEU A 42 8.96 6.47 -21.69
N ALA A 43 9.24 5.31 -22.30
CA ALA A 43 9.93 5.21 -23.58
C ALA A 43 9.13 5.88 -24.72
N ALA A 44 7.80 5.72 -24.73
CA ALA A 44 6.91 6.39 -25.68
C ALA A 44 6.95 7.92 -25.55
N PHE A 45 6.94 8.47 -24.33
CA PHE A 45 7.16 9.90 -24.10
C PHE A 45 8.53 10.37 -24.59
N ALA A 46 9.60 9.60 -24.33
CA ALA A 46 10.94 9.94 -24.78
C ALA A 46 11.09 9.98 -26.32
N ILE A 47 10.31 9.18 -27.05
CA ILE A 47 10.32 9.18 -28.53
C ILE A 47 9.43 10.27 -29.11
N THR A 48 8.24 10.50 -28.55
CA THR A 48 7.30 11.55 -29.01
C THR A 48 7.83 12.96 -28.79
N VAL A 49 8.46 13.21 -27.63
CA VAL A 49 9.13 14.50 -27.32
C VAL A 49 10.50 14.59 -28.01
N GLY A 50 11.15 13.45 -28.28
CA GLY A 50 12.47 13.38 -28.91
C GLY A 50 13.65 13.81 -28.03
N SER A 51 13.42 14.08 -26.74
CA SER A 51 14.44 14.51 -25.77
C SER A 51 14.27 13.80 -24.43
N ASP A 52 15.29 13.04 -24.03
CA ASP A 52 15.30 12.34 -22.73
C ASP A 52 15.30 13.34 -21.56
N ALA A 53 16.04 14.44 -21.70
CA ALA A 53 16.19 15.47 -20.68
C ALA A 53 14.88 16.22 -20.43
N ALA A 54 14.16 16.63 -21.48
CA ALA A 54 12.89 17.33 -21.32
C ALA A 54 11.82 16.47 -20.63
N VAL A 55 11.78 15.17 -20.92
CA VAL A 55 10.88 14.22 -20.25
C VAL A 55 11.32 13.95 -18.81
N ALA A 56 12.63 13.89 -18.55
CA ALA A 56 13.19 13.74 -17.21
C ALA A 56 12.81 14.94 -16.31
N ASP A 57 13.06 16.16 -16.80
CA ASP A 57 12.76 17.42 -16.10
C ASP A 57 11.24 17.56 -15.85
N LEU A 58 10.39 17.22 -16.83
CA LEU A 58 8.93 17.25 -16.69
C LEU A 58 8.40 16.28 -15.64
N MET A 59 8.98 15.07 -15.57
CA MET A 59 8.51 13.99 -14.68
C MET A 59 9.22 13.97 -13.32
N GLY A 60 10.20 14.87 -13.09
CA GLY A 60 11.05 14.85 -11.89
C GLY A 60 11.95 13.62 -11.78
N LEU A 61 12.33 13.01 -12.91
CA LEU A 61 13.11 11.78 -13.00
C LEU A 61 14.55 12.06 -13.43
N ASN A 62 15.43 11.07 -13.31
CA ASN A 62 16.78 11.16 -13.84
C ASN A 62 16.80 10.88 -15.36
N GLU A 63 17.49 11.69 -16.16
CA GLU A 63 17.67 11.46 -17.61
C GLU A 63 18.21 10.05 -17.92
N ARG A 64 19.04 9.49 -17.03
CA ARG A 64 19.53 8.10 -17.14
C ARG A 64 18.39 7.08 -17.15
N GLU A 65 17.35 7.27 -16.34
CA GLU A 65 16.18 6.37 -16.29
C GLU A 65 15.41 6.43 -17.61
N VAL A 66 15.18 7.65 -18.12
CA VAL A 66 14.49 7.86 -19.41
C VAL A 66 15.25 7.20 -20.56
N ARG A 67 16.58 7.40 -20.59
CA ARG A 67 17.47 6.80 -21.58
C ARG A 67 17.53 5.28 -21.47
N VAL A 68 17.46 4.72 -20.26
CA VAL A 68 17.40 3.27 -20.03
C VAL A 68 16.07 2.71 -20.53
N ALA A 69 14.94 3.29 -20.14
CA ALA A 69 13.61 2.85 -20.56
C ALA A 69 13.48 2.80 -22.10
N ARG A 70 13.92 3.86 -22.80
CA ARG A 70 13.92 3.88 -24.27
C ARG A 70 14.85 2.81 -24.88
N ARG A 71 15.95 2.47 -24.22
CA ARG A 71 16.89 1.42 -24.68
C ARG A 71 16.36 0.01 -24.42
N THR A 72 15.64 -0.22 -23.32
CA THR A 72 15.10 -1.54 -22.96
C THR A 72 13.85 -1.88 -23.75
N VAL A 73 12.99 -0.89 -24.03
CA VAL A 73 11.77 -1.07 -24.84
C VAL A 73 12.09 -1.07 -26.33
N GLY A 74 13.13 -0.34 -26.75
CA GLY A 74 13.46 -0.19 -28.16
C GLY A 74 12.57 0.82 -28.88
N LYS A 75 12.90 1.11 -30.14
CA LYS A 75 12.30 2.21 -30.90
C LYS A 75 10.88 1.91 -31.40
N GLU A 76 10.62 0.67 -31.79
CA GLU A 76 9.36 0.32 -32.47
C GLU A 76 8.23 0.08 -31.48
N ASP A 77 8.44 -0.73 -30.44
CA ASP A 77 7.46 -0.96 -29.38
C ASP A 77 7.05 0.34 -28.68
N ALA A 78 8.00 1.25 -28.44
CA ALA A 78 7.72 2.56 -27.87
C ALA A 78 6.98 3.51 -28.84
N ARG A 79 7.04 3.30 -30.16
CA ARG A 79 6.16 3.98 -31.12
C ARG A 79 4.76 3.42 -31.08
N ILE A 80 4.61 2.10 -31.09
CA ILE A 80 3.30 1.43 -30.98
C ILE A 80 2.57 1.89 -29.71
N VAL A 81 3.27 1.98 -28.58
CA VAL A 81 2.72 2.50 -27.32
C VAL A 81 2.44 4.00 -27.38
N ALA A 82 3.27 4.79 -28.07
CA ALA A 82 2.98 6.21 -28.30
C ALA A 82 1.70 6.40 -29.13
N ASP A 83 1.54 5.66 -30.22
CA ASP A 83 0.38 5.73 -31.11
C ASP A 83 -0.90 5.27 -30.37
N GLN A 84 -0.81 4.29 -29.47
CA GLN A 84 -1.91 3.89 -28.58
C GLN A 84 -2.30 4.98 -27.57
N LEU A 85 -1.32 5.71 -27.01
CA LEU A 85 -1.55 6.80 -26.05
C LEU A 85 -2.06 8.09 -26.71
N LEU A 86 -1.71 8.31 -27.98
CA LEU A 86 -2.14 9.46 -28.78
C LEU A 86 -3.45 9.22 -29.53
N SER A 87 -3.80 7.96 -29.79
CA SER A 87 -5.12 7.58 -30.27
C SER A 87 -6.18 7.99 -29.23
N PRO A 88 -7.31 8.57 -29.64
CA PRO A 88 -8.39 8.83 -28.70
C PRO A 88 -8.82 7.49 -28.07
N PRO A 89 -9.01 7.41 -26.74
CA PRO A 89 -9.55 6.21 -26.14
C PRO A 89 -10.93 5.97 -26.76
N ALA A 90 -11.04 4.92 -27.58
CA ALA A 90 -12.33 4.45 -28.04
C ALA A 90 -13.17 4.19 -26.80
N GLU A 91 -14.32 4.86 -26.70
CA GLU A 91 -15.18 4.82 -25.52
C GLU A 91 -15.58 3.38 -25.24
N THR A 92 -14.83 2.72 -24.35
CA THR A 92 -15.29 1.52 -23.66
C THR A 92 -16.24 1.98 -22.55
N SER A 93 -17.29 2.68 -22.97
CA SER A 93 -18.47 2.88 -22.14
C SER A 93 -18.98 1.49 -21.78
N PRO A 94 -19.15 1.16 -20.50
CA PRO A 94 -19.99 0.03 -20.14
C PRO A 94 -21.40 0.37 -20.61
N GLN A 95 -21.78 -0.14 -21.79
CA GLN A 95 -23.10 0.01 -22.36
C GLN A 95 -24.12 -0.39 -21.29
N PRO A 96 -24.97 0.53 -20.79
CA PRO A 96 -26.06 0.14 -19.91
C PRO A 96 -26.90 -0.90 -20.65
N PRO A 97 -27.35 -2.00 -19.99
CA PRO A 97 -28.12 -3.03 -20.66
C PRO A 97 -29.33 -2.40 -21.36
N GLU A 98 -29.37 -2.60 -22.67
CA GLU A 98 -30.26 -1.90 -23.58
C GLU A 98 -31.72 -2.17 -23.20
N THR A 99 -32.49 -1.10 -23.04
CA THR A 99 -33.90 -1.13 -22.64
C THR A 99 -34.72 -2.06 -23.54
N ALA A 100 -35.25 -3.14 -22.96
CA ALA A 100 -36.33 -3.88 -23.58
C ALA A 100 -37.57 -2.96 -23.77
N PRO A 101 -38.28 -3.03 -24.91
CA PRO A 101 -39.31 -2.06 -25.26
C PRO A 101 -40.59 -2.22 -24.41
N VAL A 102 -41.02 -1.12 -23.80
CA VAL A 102 -42.33 -1.01 -23.14
C VAL A 102 -43.42 -0.72 -24.19
N PRO A 103 -44.48 -1.54 -24.31
CA PRO A 103 -45.65 -1.18 -25.11
C PRO A 103 -46.57 -0.17 -24.37
N PRO A 104 -47.16 0.81 -25.08
CA PRO A 104 -47.94 1.93 -24.50
C PRO A 104 -49.41 1.57 -24.12
N PRO A 105 -50.17 2.47 -23.45
CA PRO A 105 -51.27 2.08 -22.55
C PRO A 105 -52.69 2.17 -23.13
N ALA A 106 -53.65 1.45 -22.52
CA ALA A 106 -55.09 1.68 -22.71
C ALA A 106 -55.97 1.27 -21.50
N ALA A 107 -56.84 2.21 -21.09
CA ALA A 107 -58.14 2.06 -20.41
C ALA A 107 -58.26 1.41 -18.99
N MET A 108 -58.81 2.19 -18.04
CA MET A 108 -59.53 1.73 -16.84
C MET A 108 -60.92 1.17 -17.20
N PRO A 109 -61.58 0.32 -16.38
CA PRO A 109 -62.40 0.75 -15.21
C PRO A 109 -62.27 -0.21 -13.99
N ALA A 110 -62.80 -0.01 -12.77
CA ALA A 110 -63.44 1.11 -12.04
C ALA A 110 -63.32 0.87 -10.51
N GLN A 111 -63.53 1.90 -9.69
CA GLN A 111 -63.82 1.82 -8.24
C GLN A 111 -65.24 1.25 -7.99
N PRO A 112 -65.58 0.61 -6.83
CA PRO A 112 -65.48 1.16 -5.44
C PRO A 112 -64.95 0.13 -4.39
N THR A 113 -64.95 0.28 -3.06
CA THR A 113 -65.53 1.29 -2.10
C THR A 113 -64.66 1.38 -0.83
N ALA A 114 -64.93 2.33 0.08
CA ALA A 114 -64.48 2.32 1.50
C ALA A 114 -65.59 1.73 2.43
N PRO A 115 -65.33 1.32 3.70
CA PRO A 115 -65.02 2.28 4.79
C PRO A 115 -64.04 1.80 5.91
N VAL A 116 -63.68 2.76 6.78
CA VAL A 116 -62.96 2.69 8.08
C VAL A 116 -63.98 2.43 9.21
N PRO A 117 -63.75 1.69 10.34
CA PRO A 117 -62.67 1.83 11.37
C PRO A 117 -62.04 0.46 11.81
N ALA A 118 -61.39 0.19 12.96
CA ALA A 118 -61.16 0.87 14.27
C ALA A 118 -59.86 0.34 14.98
N PRO A 119 -59.37 0.93 16.10
CA PRO A 119 -58.18 0.44 16.83
C PRO A 119 -58.49 -0.54 17.97
N SER A 120 -57.48 -1.25 18.48
CA SER A 120 -57.57 -1.98 19.76
C SER A 120 -56.24 -1.97 20.51
N ASP A 121 -56.29 -1.50 21.76
CA ASP A 121 -55.30 -1.75 22.80
C ASP A 121 -55.19 -3.24 23.13
N GLU A 122 -54.01 -3.72 23.57
CA GLU A 122 -53.95 -4.47 24.85
C GLU A 122 -52.52 -4.56 25.44
N ARG A 123 -52.46 -4.37 26.76
CA ARG A 123 -51.31 -4.45 27.68
C ARG A 123 -51.92 -4.70 29.07
N PRO A 124 -51.19 -5.18 30.08
CA PRO A 124 -50.18 -6.24 30.15
C PRO A 124 -50.74 -7.41 31.01
N PRO A 125 -49.92 -8.16 31.77
CA PRO A 125 -50.10 -7.98 33.22
C PRO A 125 -48.81 -7.73 34.01
N GLU A 126 -48.99 -7.01 35.10
CA GLU A 126 -47.99 -6.55 36.07
C GLU A 126 -48.11 -7.37 37.37
N THR A 127 -46.99 -7.70 38.03
CA THR A 127 -46.99 -8.05 39.46
C THR A 127 -45.95 -7.24 40.23
N ALA A 128 -46.50 -6.24 40.94
CA ALA A 128 -46.03 -5.58 42.15
C ALA A 128 -45.18 -6.45 43.12
N ARG A 129 -44.37 -5.94 44.06
CA ARG A 129 -43.94 -4.58 44.51
C ARG A 129 -42.86 -4.79 45.61
N ALA A 130 -41.89 -3.87 45.77
CA ALA A 130 -41.35 -3.40 47.08
C ALA A 130 -40.11 -2.48 46.87
N GLN A 131 -40.23 -1.17 47.15
CA GLN A 131 -39.70 -0.48 48.36
C GLN A 131 -38.24 0.02 48.28
N MET A 132 -38.11 1.36 48.24
CA MET A 132 -36.96 2.17 48.71
C MET A 132 -36.90 2.15 50.26
N PRO A 133 -35.80 2.55 50.97
CA PRO A 133 -34.77 3.52 50.56
C PRO A 133 -33.28 3.18 50.88
N HIS A 134 -32.36 4.06 50.44
CA HIS A 134 -30.92 4.07 50.80
C HIS A 134 -30.68 4.48 52.28
N PRO A 135 -29.55 4.04 52.92
CA PRO A 135 -28.27 4.75 52.81
C PRO A 135 -26.98 3.89 52.62
N ARG A 136 -25.88 4.63 52.37
CA ARG A 136 -24.47 4.32 51.98
C ARG A 136 -23.53 4.16 53.23
N PRO A 137 -22.22 3.75 53.21
CA PRO A 137 -21.27 3.30 52.15
C PRO A 137 -20.51 1.94 52.39
N GLU A 138 -19.58 1.62 51.47
CA GLU A 138 -18.24 0.97 51.67
C GLU A 138 -18.16 -0.56 51.87
N SER A 139 -17.27 -1.35 51.22
CA SER A 139 -16.41 -1.19 50.02
C SER A 139 -16.08 -2.59 49.46
N ALA A 140 -16.08 -2.80 48.13
CA ALA A 140 -15.79 -4.10 47.49
C ALA A 140 -15.20 -3.93 46.06
N PRO A 141 -14.42 -4.90 45.53
CA PRO A 141 -13.40 -4.66 44.49
C PRO A 141 -13.91 -4.45 43.05
N PRO A 142 -13.08 -3.88 42.15
CA PRO A 142 -13.52 -3.39 40.84
C PRO A 142 -13.96 -4.52 39.90
N SER A 143 -15.24 -4.48 39.55
CA SER A 143 -15.79 -5.23 38.41
C SER A 143 -15.45 -4.53 37.08
N ARG A 144 -15.31 -5.33 36.01
CA ARG A 144 -15.12 -4.89 34.61
C ARG A 144 -15.92 -3.63 34.25
N PRO A 145 -15.32 -2.61 33.61
CA PRO A 145 -16.10 -1.66 32.83
C PRO A 145 -16.71 -2.35 31.59
N PRO A 146 -17.85 -1.85 31.08
CA PRO A 146 -18.61 -2.52 30.03
C PRO A 146 -18.01 -2.34 28.64
N LEU A 147 -18.40 -3.23 27.73
CA LEU A 147 -18.26 -3.07 26.29
C LEU A 147 -19.19 -1.91 25.84
N THR A 148 -18.65 -0.72 25.62
CA THR A 148 -19.35 0.36 24.92
C THR A 148 -18.83 0.47 23.50
N GLU A 149 -19.69 0.20 22.52
CA GLU A 149 -19.58 0.80 21.20
C GLU A 149 -19.55 2.32 21.38
N GLN A 150 -18.42 2.96 21.10
CA GLN A 150 -18.32 4.42 21.01
C GLN A 150 -18.32 4.84 19.56
N THR A 151 -19.53 5.05 19.05
CA THR A 151 -19.76 5.85 17.87
C THR A 151 -19.35 7.30 18.13
N SER A 152 -18.27 7.71 17.47
CA SER A 152 -18.01 9.07 16.96
C SER A 152 -18.01 10.26 17.93
N THR A 153 -16.96 11.09 17.79
CA THR A 153 -16.86 12.52 18.16
C THR A 153 -16.12 12.85 19.47
N GLY A 154 -14.84 13.25 19.33
CA GLY A 154 -14.31 14.37 20.12
C GLY A 154 -13.69 14.09 21.49
N ALA A 155 -13.33 12.86 21.81
CA ALA A 155 -12.44 12.62 22.96
C ALA A 155 -11.07 13.26 22.67
N GLN A 156 -10.65 14.25 23.47
CA GLN A 156 -9.28 14.77 23.35
C GLN A 156 -8.28 13.65 23.65
N VAL A 157 -7.46 13.29 22.66
CA VAL A 157 -6.37 12.34 22.81
C VAL A 157 -5.33 12.90 23.79
N VAL A 158 -5.37 12.44 25.03
CA VAL A 158 -4.34 12.75 26.04
C VAL A 158 -3.08 11.98 25.67
N TRP A 159 -2.18 12.66 24.97
CA TRP A 159 -0.98 12.02 24.44
C TRP A 159 -0.03 11.56 25.55
N THR A 160 0.28 10.26 25.58
CA THR A 160 1.16 9.66 26.60
C THR A 160 2.58 9.44 26.08
N ALA A 161 3.55 9.35 27.00
CA ALA A 161 4.95 9.06 26.65
C ALA A 161 5.12 7.70 25.95
N GLY A 162 4.26 6.71 26.23
CA GLY A 162 4.27 5.42 25.51
C GLY A 162 3.87 5.57 24.04
N MET A 163 2.89 6.42 23.74
CA MET A 163 2.47 6.71 22.36
C MET A 163 3.56 7.47 21.60
N ASP A 164 4.31 8.37 22.25
CA ASP A 164 5.52 8.98 21.66
C ASP A 164 6.56 7.92 21.27
N SER A 165 6.81 6.93 22.15
CA SER A 165 7.76 5.85 21.88
C SER A 165 7.32 4.96 20.71
N VAL A 166 6.03 4.66 20.58
CA VAL A 166 5.48 3.92 19.43
C VAL A 166 5.66 4.74 18.14
N LEU A 167 5.34 6.03 18.16
CA LEU A 167 5.54 6.93 17.01
C LEU A 167 7.01 7.04 16.57
N LEU A 168 7.93 7.16 17.52
CA LEU A 168 9.37 7.21 17.26
C LEU A 168 9.86 5.90 16.63
N TRP A 169 9.46 4.77 17.20
CA TRP A 169 9.85 3.47 16.68
C TRP A 169 9.24 3.17 15.30
N SER A 170 7.97 3.52 15.06
CA SER A 170 7.36 3.36 13.74
C SER A 170 8.03 4.23 12.69
N TRP A 171 8.44 5.45 13.06
CA TRP A 171 9.17 6.37 12.18
C TRP A 171 10.59 5.86 11.86
N GLU A 172 11.33 5.38 12.86
CA GLU A 172 12.65 4.76 12.65
C GLU A 172 12.58 3.48 11.81
N SER A 173 11.49 2.71 11.96
CA SER A 173 11.27 1.44 11.25
C SER A 173 10.64 1.61 9.85
N GLY A 174 10.22 2.83 9.48
CA GLY A 174 9.52 3.10 8.22
C GLY A 174 8.12 2.46 8.11
N LEU A 175 7.45 2.23 9.23
CA LEU A 175 6.13 1.59 9.28
C LEU A 175 5.01 2.62 9.03
N ASP A 176 3.96 2.21 8.32
CA ASP A 176 2.88 3.11 7.90
C ASP A 176 2.11 3.71 9.09
N LEU A 177 2.09 5.03 9.14
CA LEU A 177 1.41 5.82 10.16
C LEU A 177 -0.11 5.60 10.14
N GLN A 178 -0.71 5.19 9.02
CA GLN A 178 -2.12 4.81 8.99
C GLN A 178 -2.38 3.53 9.79
N THR A 179 -1.58 2.47 9.61
CA THR A 179 -1.68 1.24 10.41
C THR A 179 -1.48 1.52 11.90
N VAL A 180 -0.51 2.38 12.26
CA VAL A 180 -0.32 2.78 13.68
C VAL A 180 -1.54 3.53 14.23
N ALA A 181 -2.19 4.37 13.42
CA ALA A 181 -3.41 5.07 13.85
C ALA A 181 -4.57 4.10 14.10
N GLU A 182 -4.76 3.12 13.22
CA GLU A 182 -5.79 2.07 13.35
C GLU A 182 -5.55 1.20 14.60
N GLU A 183 -4.32 0.72 14.83
CA GLU A 183 -3.94 -0.09 16.01
C GLU A 183 -4.05 0.67 17.34
N LEU A 184 -3.79 1.98 17.35
CA LEU A 184 -3.94 2.82 18.54
C LEU A 184 -5.37 3.37 18.72
N GLY A 185 -6.29 3.13 17.78
CA GLY A 185 -7.64 3.69 17.78
C GLY A 185 -7.68 5.23 17.65
N LEU A 186 -6.68 5.83 17.00
CA LEU A 186 -6.51 7.27 16.85
C LEU A 186 -6.86 7.72 15.44
N SER A 187 -7.18 9.01 15.25
CA SER A 187 -7.25 9.54 13.89
C SER A 187 -5.84 9.77 13.32
N SER A 188 -5.65 9.43 12.05
CA SER A 188 -4.37 9.66 11.33
C SER A 188 -3.97 11.15 11.37
N LYS A 189 -4.94 12.06 11.45
CA LYS A 189 -4.72 13.51 11.58
C LYS A 189 -4.10 13.91 12.92
N GLU A 190 -4.56 13.34 14.04
CA GLU A 190 -3.97 13.60 15.37
C GLU A 190 -2.55 13.04 15.46
N LEU A 191 -2.35 11.86 14.89
CA LEU A 191 -1.06 11.18 14.84
C LEU A 191 -0.04 11.98 13.99
N LEU A 192 -0.46 12.52 12.84
CA LEU A 192 0.34 13.45 12.02
C LEU A 192 0.64 14.78 12.74
N LEU A 193 -0.33 15.38 13.44
CA LEU A 193 -0.10 16.60 14.22
C LEU A 193 0.89 16.37 15.36
N ARG A 194 0.84 15.21 16.03
CA ARG A 194 1.85 14.86 17.03
C ARG A 194 3.22 14.61 16.39
N ALA A 195 3.28 13.91 15.27
CA ALA A 195 4.53 13.70 14.53
C ALA A 195 5.16 15.03 14.11
N GLN A 196 4.38 15.98 13.58
CA GLN A 196 4.86 17.33 13.27
C GLN A 196 5.46 18.03 14.50
N ARG A 197 4.81 17.90 15.66
CA ARG A 197 5.31 18.45 16.92
C ARG A 197 6.59 17.75 17.40
N LEU A 198 6.68 16.42 17.33
CA LEU A 198 7.90 15.67 17.66
C LEU A 198 9.06 15.97 16.70
N ALA A 199 8.77 16.27 15.43
CA ALA A 199 9.77 16.74 14.46
C ALA A 199 10.25 18.16 14.80
N ALA A 200 9.36 19.07 15.20
CA ALA A 200 9.73 20.40 15.69
C ALA A 200 10.51 20.35 17.03
N GLU A 201 10.23 19.36 17.88
CA GLU A 201 11.01 19.02 19.08
C GLU A 201 12.37 18.33 18.74
N GLY A 202 12.68 18.11 17.45
CA GLY A 202 13.92 17.49 16.98
C GLY A 202 14.02 15.97 17.18
N ARG A 203 12.94 15.32 17.65
CA ARG A 203 12.92 13.90 18.02
C ARG A 203 12.67 12.96 16.84
N LEU A 204 11.96 13.43 15.81
CA LEU A 204 11.75 12.70 14.55
C LEU A 204 12.66 13.21 13.42
N ALA A 205 13.84 13.72 13.77
CA ALA A 205 14.85 14.03 12.75
C ALA A 205 15.18 12.75 11.97
N PRO A 206 15.08 12.73 10.63
CA PRO A 206 15.59 11.59 9.88
C PRO A 206 17.08 11.46 10.22
N LYS A 207 17.47 10.27 10.69
CA LYS A 207 18.88 9.93 10.86
C LYS A 207 19.49 9.99 9.47
N ALA A 208 20.09 11.14 9.14
CA ALA A 208 20.75 11.34 7.87
C ALA A 208 21.68 10.14 7.68
N PRO A 209 21.55 9.37 6.58
CA PRO A 209 22.47 8.28 6.34
C PRO A 209 23.86 8.89 6.35
N ALA A 210 24.79 8.28 7.08
CA ALA A 210 26.18 8.72 7.14
C ALA A 210 26.93 8.40 5.83
N TYR A 211 26.25 8.62 4.70
CA TYR A 211 26.76 8.57 3.35
C TYR A 211 27.44 9.90 3.03
N ASP A 212 28.59 10.06 3.68
CA ASP A 212 29.78 10.69 3.13
C ASP A 212 29.56 11.96 2.28
N VAL A 213 29.42 13.10 2.97
CA VAL A 213 29.44 14.45 2.37
C VAL A 213 30.89 14.84 1.97
N SER A 214 31.56 13.97 1.20
CA SER A 214 32.97 14.11 0.80
C SER A 214 33.20 14.05 -0.72
N GLN A 215 32.19 13.74 -1.54
CA GLN A 215 32.35 13.70 -3.01
C GLN A 215 31.97 15.01 -3.74
N SER A 216 31.76 16.09 -2.99
CA SER A 216 31.76 17.46 -3.53
C SER A 216 33.20 17.96 -3.72
N GLY A 217 33.91 17.50 -4.77
CA GLY A 217 35.32 17.89 -4.91
C GLY A 217 36.11 17.34 -6.10
N ARG A 218 35.90 17.92 -7.29
CA ARG A 218 36.88 18.03 -8.40
C ARG A 218 37.97 16.94 -8.47
N HIS A 219 37.73 15.83 -9.17
CA HIS A 219 38.82 15.08 -9.80
C HIS A 219 38.85 15.37 -11.30
N ARG A 220 39.64 16.39 -11.66
CA ARG A 220 40.07 16.59 -13.04
C ARG A 220 41.00 15.44 -13.43
N ARG A 221 40.83 14.99 -14.67
CA ARG A 221 41.61 13.99 -15.42
C ARG A 221 43.11 13.97 -15.05
N HIS A 222 43.66 12.76 -14.98
CA HIS A 222 44.94 12.29 -15.55
C HIS A 222 45.72 11.36 -14.60
N THR A 223 45.51 10.05 -14.74
CA THR A 223 46.54 9.04 -14.42
C THR A 223 46.51 7.95 -15.49
N THR A 224 47.40 8.07 -16.48
CA THR A 224 47.66 6.98 -17.42
C THR A 224 48.52 5.94 -16.70
N MET A 225 47.95 4.80 -16.32
CA MET A 225 48.72 3.63 -15.87
C MET A 225 49.09 2.77 -17.08
N PRO A 226 50.39 2.54 -17.35
CA PRO A 226 50.82 1.61 -18.39
C PRO A 226 50.67 0.18 -17.90
N TYR A 227 49.69 -0.56 -18.41
CA TYR A 227 49.67 -2.01 -18.26
C TYR A 227 50.62 -2.67 -19.28
N PRO A 228 51.42 -3.67 -18.87
CA PRO A 228 52.38 -4.32 -19.75
C PRO A 228 51.69 -5.17 -20.82
N VAL A 229 52.38 -5.33 -21.95
CA VAL A 229 51.98 -6.20 -23.06
C VAL A 229 51.84 -7.65 -22.58
N VAL A 230 50.67 -8.24 -22.81
CA VAL A 230 50.46 -9.70 -22.66
C VAL A 230 51.09 -10.40 -23.88
N PRO A 231 52.00 -11.36 -23.70
CA PRO A 231 52.57 -12.10 -24.82
C PRO A 231 51.62 -13.22 -25.29
N ASP A 232 51.20 -13.16 -26.55
CA ASP A 232 50.40 -14.19 -27.24
C ASP A 232 51.22 -15.46 -27.57
N SER A 233 51.72 -16.18 -26.56
CA SER A 233 52.27 -17.53 -26.77
C SER A 233 52.10 -18.45 -25.55
N PRO A 234 51.45 -19.62 -25.71
CA PRO A 234 51.16 -20.55 -24.60
C PRO A 234 52.39 -21.34 -24.11
N GLU A 235 53.54 -21.27 -24.78
CA GLU A 235 54.73 -22.07 -24.46
C GLU A 235 55.49 -21.58 -23.22
N THR A 236 55.17 -20.40 -22.69
CA THR A 236 55.88 -19.80 -21.54
C THR A 236 55.40 -20.30 -20.17
N LEU A 237 54.29 -21.04 -20.09
CA LEU A 237 53.71 -21.51 -18.82
C LEU A 237 54.36 -22.77 -18.23
N TYR A 238 55.29 -23.41 -18.94
CA TYR A 238 55.85 -24.73 -18.56
C TYR A 238 57.36 -24.79 -18.34
N MET A 239 58.06 -23.65 -18.28
CA MET A 239 59.50 -23.63 -17.96
C MET A 239 59.83 -22.80 -16.71
N SER A 240 60.53 -23.46 -15.79
CA SER A 240 61.37 -22.88 -14.72
C SER A 240 60.62 -22.28 -13.51
N SER A 241 60.98 -22.59 -12.27
CA SER A 241 61.86 -23.67 -11.76
C SER A 241 61.60 -23.89 -10.27
N SER A 242 61.84 -25.11 -9.80
CA SER A 242 61.97 -25.41 -8.38
C SER A 242 63.43 -25.24 -7.95
N PRO A 243 63.70 -24.53 -6.84
CA PRO A 243 64.92 -24.71 -6.07
C PRO A 243 64.63 -25.07 -4.60
N TYR A 244 64.83 -26.34 -4.28
CA TYR A 244 65.33 -26.92 -3.00
C TYR A 244 65.06 -26.20 -1.66
N THR A 245 64.44 -26.93 -0.74
CA THR A 245 65.18 -27.57 0.38
C THR A 245 64.43 -28.80 0.90
#